data_AF-A0A9E7PMJ8-F1
#
_entry.id   AF-A0A9E7PMJ8-F1
#
_cell.length_a   1.000
_cell.length_b   1.000
_cell.length_c   1.000
_cell.angle_alpha   90.00
_cell.angle_beta   90.00
_cell.angle_gamma   90.00
#
_symmetry.space_group_name_H-M   'P 1'
#
loop_
_entity.id
_entity.type
_entity.pdbx_description
1 polymer ?
#
loop_
_entity_poly.entity_id
_entity_poly.type
_entity_poly.pdbx_seq_one_letter_code
_entity_poly.pdbx_strand_id
1 'polypeptide(L)'
;MGLFDKLSKTVSKTSTQIGQKTKSTANDLKLKKQAKEDSKYIEGCILDRFDIKWLKNMCKYYKVAEPDPTKYNWQTGNTNKVRLTKSHWVEHCQAKLSLDQVKQYAKSHSVKISDLEREEQELKQKREAEHQKKNMQF
;
A
#
# COMPACT_ATOMS: atom_id res chain seq x y z
N MET A 1 -54.34 11.41 -12.84
CA MET A 1 -52.93 11.17 -12.42
C MET A 1 -52.80 9.71 -12.01
N GLY A 2 -52.26 8.86 -12.90
CA GLY A 2 -52.32 7.41 -12.79
C GLY A 2 -51.28 6.81 -11.84
N LEU A 3 -51.62 5.66 -11.26
CA LEU A 3 -50.79 4.84 -10.37
C LEU A 3 -49.37 4.54 -10.93
N PHE A 4 -49.27 4.49 -12.27
CA PHE A 4 -48.02 4.27 -13.02
C PHE A 4 -46.99 5.39 -12.86
N ASP A 5 -47.46 6.64 -12.73
CA ASP A 5 -46.61 7.84 -12.58
C ASP A 5 -45.93 7.90 -11.20
N LYS A 6 -46.59 7.32 -10.18
CA LYS A 6 -46.00 7.16 -8.84
C LYS A 6 -44.92 6.10 -8.82
N LEU A 7 -45.11 4.97 -9.50
CA LEU A 7 -44.14 3.86 -9.56
C LEU A 7 -42.84 4.26 -10.29
N SER A 8 -42.92 5.00 -11.40
CA SER A 8 -41.72 5.43 -12.16
C SER A 8 -40.82 6.37 -11.35
N LYS A 9 -41.43 7.27 -10.55
CA LYS A 9 -40.71 8.20 -9.65
C LYS A 9 -40.04 7.49 -8.49
N THR A 10 -40.65 6.44 -7.94
CA THR A 10 -40.04 5.65 -6.85
C THR A 10 -38.86 4.84 -7.38
N VAL A 11 -39.00 4.13 -8.51
CA VAL A 11 -37.91 3.33 -9.12
C VAL A 11 -36.72 4.21 -9.52
N SER A 12 -36.97 5.42 -10.03
CA SER A 12 -35.90 6.39 -10.36
C SER A 12 -35.15 6.88 -9.12
N LYS A 13 -35.86 7.11 -7.99
CA LYS A 13 -35.23 7.51 -6.72
C LYS A 13 -34.39 6.37 -6.11
N THR A 14 -34.88 5.13 -6.15
CA THR A 14 -34.15 3.97 -5.61
C THR A 14 -32.91 3.65 -6.45
N SER A 15 -33.02 3.70 -7.78
CA SER A 15 -31.87 3.53 -8.70
C SER A 15 -30.79 4.59 -8.47
N THR A 16 -31.19 5.85 -8.27
CA THR A 16 -30.26 6.97 -7.99
C THR A 16 -29.54 6.78 -6.64
N GLN A 17 -30.25 6.37 -5.59
CA GLN A 17 -29.64 6.10 -4.28
C GLN A 17 -28.66 4.92 -4.30
N ILE A 18 -28.97 3.86 -5.05
CA ILE A 18 -28.06 2.71 -5.22
C ILE A 18 -26.81 3.13 -6.01
N GLY A 19 -26.98 3.94 -7.06
CA GLY A 19 -25.87 4.50 -7.83
C GLY A 19 -24.96 5.45 -7.03
N GLN A 20 -25.52 6.19 -6.06
CA GLN A 20 -24.73 7.04 -5.16
C GLN A 20 -23.94 6.22 -4.11
N LYS A 21 -24.57 5.22 -3.49
CA LYS A 21 -23.90 4.34 -2.51
C LYS A 21 -22.76 3.53 -3.14
N THR A 22 -22.94 3.03 -4.35
CA THR A 22 -21.88 2.28 -5.08
C THR A 22 -20.69 3.16 -5.47
N LYS A 23 -20.92 4.42 -5.87
CA LYS A 23 -19.86 5.39 -6.17
C LYS A 23 -19.04 5.77 -4.94
N SER A 24 -19.70 5.96 -3.79
CA SER A 24 -19.03 6.22 -2.50
C SER A 24 -18.11 5.05 -2.12
N THR A 25 -18.59 3.81 -2.15
CA THR A 25 -17.78 2.62 -1.83
C THR A 25 -16.59 2.45 -2.79
N ALA A 26 -16.78 2.73 -4.08
CA ALA A 26 -15.70 2.64 -5.07
C ALA A 26 -14.60 3.70 -4.86
N ASN A 27 -14.98 4.92 -4.46
CA ASN A 27 -14.03 5.98 -4.13
C ASN A 27 -13.24 5.67 -2.84
N ASP A 28 -13.90 5.12 -1.83
CA ASP A 28 -13.24 4.69 -0.58
C ASP A 28 -12.23 3.55 -0.83
N LEU A 29 -12.58 2.60 -1.71
CA LEU A 29 -11.69 1.51 -2.11
C LEU A 29 -10.44 2.04 -2.84
N LYS A 30 -10.62 3.00 -3.75
CA LYS A 30 -9.48 3.64 -4.45
C LYS A 30 -8.56 4.36 -3.46
N LEU A 31 -9.13 5.10 -2.50
CA LEU A 31 -8.36 5.80 -1.47
C LEU A 31 -7.54 4.82 -0.62
N LYS A 32 -8.15 3.72 -0.17
CA LYS A 32 -7.46 2.68 0.60
C LYS A 32 -6.36 2.00 -0.20
N LYS A 33 -6.57 1.79 -1.52
CA LYS A 33 -5.55 1.21 -2.40
C LYS A 33 -4.35 2.14 -2.54
N GLN A 34 -4.60 3.42 -2.85
CA GLN A 34 -3.55 4.44 -2.96
C GLN A 34 -2.81 4.60 -1.64
N ALA A 35 -3.52 4.53 -0.50
CA ALA A 35 -2.88 4.57 0.81
C ALA A 35 -1.88 3.44 1.04
N LYS A 36 -2.21 2.22 0.59
CA LYS A 36 -1.29 1.08 0.67
C LYS A 36 -0.11 1.21 -0.29
N GLU A 37 -0.34 1.76 -1.48
CA GLU A 37 0.71 1.99 -2.48
C GLU A 37 1.74 3.01 -1.97
N ASP A 38 1.27 4.13 -1.40
CA ASP A 38 2.14 5.15 -0.81
C ASP A 38 2.94 4.60 0.37
N SER A 39 2.29 3.84 1.27
CA SER A 39 2.98 3.21 2.40
C SER A 39 4.07 2.25 1.93
N LYS A 40 3.77 1.42 0.91
CA LYS A 40 4.77 0.53 0.30
C LYS A 40 5.92 1.29 -0.33
N TYR A 41 5.63 2.36 -1.05
CA TYR A 41 6.65 3.21 -1.66
C TYR A 41 7.62 3.76 -0.59
N ILE A 42 7.08 4.40 0.44
CA ILE A 42 7.90 4.96 1.54
C ILE A 42 8.70 3.86 2.25
N GLU A 43 8.08 2.70 2.49
CA GLU A 43 8.76 1.55 3.09
C GLU A 43 9.96 1.10 2.25
N GLY A 44 9.77 0.95 0.93
CA GLY A 44 10.85 0.61 0.00
C GLY A 44 11.97 1.66 0.03
N CYS A 45 11.62 2.95 0.02
CA CYS A 45 12.60 4.04 0.10
C CYS A 45 13.40 4.05 1.42
N ILE A 46 12.78 3.69 2.56
CA ILE A 46 13.49 3.56 3.84
C ILE A 46 14.42 2.33 3.79
N LEU A 47 13.90 1.18 3.35
CA LEU A 47 14.64 -0.08 3.29
C LEU A 47 15.86 0.02 2.37
N ASP A 48 15.75 0.75 1.26
CA ASP A 48 16.86 0.99 0.34
C ASP A 48 18.01 1.80 0.94
N ARG A 49 17.81 2.49 2.07
CA ARG A 49 18.92 3.17 2.79
C ARG A 49 19.79 2.21 3.58
N PHE A 50 19.30 1.01 3.86
CA PHE A 50 20.05 0.03 4.64
C PHE A 50 20.97 -0.82 3.76
N ASP A 51 22.11 -1.21 4.32
CA ASP A 51 22.91 -2.29 3.77
C ASP A 51 22.28 -3.66 4.03
N ILE A 52 22.67 -4.66 3.25
CA ILE A 52 22.20 -6.04 3.40
C ILE A 52 22.38 -6.57 4.82
N LYS A 53 23.48 -6.21 5.49
CA LYS A 53 23.74 -6.61 6.89
C LYS A 53 22.64 -6.10 7.83
N TRP A 54 22.21 -4.86 7.64
CA TRP A 54 21.15 -4.26 8.44
C TRP A 54 19.78 -4.86 8.12
N LEU A 55 19.48 -5.12 6.85
CA LEU A 55 18.25 -5.80 6.45
C LEU A 55 18.13 -7.20 7.08
N LYS A 56 19.23 -7.97 7.06
CA LYS A 56 19.33 -9.26 7.77
C LYS A 56 19.06 -9.13 9.27
N ASN A 57 19.67 -8.12 9.90
CA ASN A 57 19.49 -7.87 11.33
C ASN A 57 18.06 -7.42 11.64
N MET A 58 17.42 -6.66 10.77
CA MET A 58 16.03 -6.25 10.88
C MET A 58 15.10 -7.47 10.84
N CYS A 59 15.29 -8.40 9.89
CA CYS A 59 14.53 -9.65 9.85
C CYS A 59 14.68 -10.44 11.17
N LYS A 60 15.90 -10.56 11.69
CA LYS A 60 16.16 -11.23 12.98
C LYS A 60 15.48 -10.53 14.16
N TYR A 61 15.58 -9.20 14.22
CA TYR A 61 14.98 -8.39 15.28
C TYR A 61 13.47 -8.58 15.37
N TYR A 62 12.78 -8.61 14.23
CA TYR A 62 11.33 -8.81 14.15
C TYR A 62 10.91 -10.29 14.03
N LYS A 63 11.85 -11.24 14.19
CA LYS A 63 11.60 -12.69 14.06
C LYS A 63 10.94 -13.08 12.73
N VAL A 64 11.31 -12.39 11.66
CA VAL A 64 10.89 -12.70 10.29
C VAL A 64 11.87 -13.72 9.70
N ALA A 65 11.34 -14.76 9.07
CA ALA A 65 12.15 -15.76 8.37
C ALA A 65 13.04 -15.11 7.29
N GLU A 66 14.12 -15.77 6.89
CA GLU A 66 14.95 -15.27 5.78
C GLU A 66 14.24 -15.48 4.42
N PRO A 67 14.53 -14.65 3.41
CA PRO A 67 14.02 -14.86 2.06
C PRO A 67 14.51 -16.20 1.51
N ASP A 68 13.64 -16.90 0.79
CA ASP A 68 13.98 -18.17 0.16
C ASP A 68 15.06 -17.94 -0.93
N PRO A 69 16.25 -18.56 -0.82
CA PRO A 69 17.30 -18.44 -1.81
C PRO A 69 17.04 -19.30 -3.06
N THR A 70 15.82 -19.77 -3.30
CA THR A 70 15.49 -20.58 -4.47
C THR A 70 14.59 -19.86 -5.44
N LYS A 71 14.84 -20.06 -6.74
CA LYS A 71 14.00 -19.55 -7.82
C LYS A 71 13.56 -20.70 -8.72
N TYR A 72 12.25 -20.85 -8.88
CA TYR A 72 11.68 -21.80 -9.82
C TYR A 72 11.82 -21.29 -11.26
N ASN A 73 12.40 -22.11 -12.14
CA ASN A 73 12.47 -21.84 -13.56
C ASN A 73 11.37 -22.64 -14.28
N TRP A 74 10.34 -21.94 -14.76
CA TRP A 74 9.20 -22.56 -15.44
C TRP A 74 9.56 -23.21 -16.79
N GLN A 75 10.66 -22.78 -17.43
CA GLN A 75 11.08 -23.31 -18.73
C GLN A 75 11.76 -24.68 -18.59
N THR A 76 12.54 -24.86 -17.51
CA THR A 76 13.30 -26.09 -17.28
C THR A 76 12.66 -26.99 -16.22
N GLY A 77 11.62 -26.52 -15.52
CA GLY A 77 10.99 -27.22 -14.41
C GLY A 77 11.87 -27.34 -13.16
N ASN A 78 13.07 -26.78 -13.18
CA ASN A 78 14.07 -26.93 -12.13
C ASN A 78 14.07 -25.75 -11.16
N THR A 79 14.34 -26.05 -9.89
CA THR A 79 14.56 -25.06 -8.84
C THR A 79 16.06 -24.87 -8.62
N ASN A 80 16.55 -23.65 -8.85
CA ASN A 80 17.96 -23.32 -8.67
C ASN A 80 18.15 -22.47 -7.42
N LYS A 81 19.24 -22.71 -6.69
CA LYS A 81 19.70 -21.79 -5.64
C LYS A 81 20.27 -20.53 -6.29
N VAL A 82 19.77 -19.38 -5.85
CA VAL A 82 20.21 -18.05 -6.26
C VAL A 82 20.90 -17.34 -5.11
N ARG A 83 21.87 -16.48 -5.46
CA ARG A 83 22.49 -15.60 -4.48
C ARG A 83 21.53 -14.46 -4.16
N LEU A 84 21.13 -14.36 -2.90
CA LEU A 84 20.27 -13.28 -2.41
C LEU A 84 20.99 -11.93 -2.50
N THR A 85 20.48 -11.04 -3.34
CA THR A 85 20.93 -9.64 -3.48
C THR A 85 20.18 -8.71 -2.53
N LYS A 86 20.61 -7.45 -2.41
CA LYS A 86 19.93 -6.44 -1.60
C LYS A 86 18.44 -6.31 -1.94
N SER A 87 18.09 -6.30 -3.23
CA SER A 87 16.69 -6.18 -3.66
C SER A 87 15.81 -7.31 -3.10
N HIS A 88 16.30 -8.56 -3.09
CA HIS A 88 15.56 -9.67 -2.50
C HIS A 88 15.29 -9.47 -1.00
N TRP A 89 16.27 -8.90 -0.26
CA TRP A 89 16.08 -8.57 1.15
C TRP A 89 15.11 -7.41 1.37
N VAL A 90 15.18 -6.38 0.53
CA VAL A 90 14.25 -5.23 0.58
C VAL A 90 12.82 -5.69 0.29
N GLU A 91 12.59 -6.42 -0.79
CA GLU A 91 11.27 -6.96 -1.16
C GLU A 91 10.71 -7.85 -0.05
N HIS A 92 11.56 -8.68 0.57
CA HIS A 92 11.15 -9.56 1.66
C HIS A 92 10.79 -8.80 2.94
N CYS A 93 11.61 -7.82 3.33
CA CYS A 93 11.29 -6.92 4.44
C CYS A 93 9.97 -6.19 4.17
N GLN A 94 9.79 -5.62 2.99
CA GLN A 94 8.59 -4.89 2.58
C GLN A 94 7.32 -5.77 2.55
N ALA A 95 7.47 -7.07 2.31
CA ALA A 95 6.36 -8.01 2.31
C ALA A 95 5.96 -8.48 3.72
N LYS A 96 6.86 -8.37 4.71
CA LYS A 96 6.70 -8.99 6.03
C LYS A 96 6.63 -8.00 7.18
N LEU A 97 7.17 -6.80 7.01
CA LEU A 97 7.18 -5.75 8.02
C LEU A 97 6.12 -4.71 7.69
N SER A 98 5.70 -3.97 8.71
CA SER A 98 4.90 -2.77 8.52
C SER A 98 5.80 -1.54 8.40
N LEU A 99 5.30 -0.51 7.74
CA LEU A 99 5.97 0.79 7.63
C LEU A 99 6.38 1.35 9.00
N ASP A 100 5.55 1.18 10.03
CA ASP A 100 5.87 1.65 11.39
C ASP A 100 7.03 0.89 12.02
N GLN A 101 7.11 -0.43 11.81
CA GLN A 101 8.26 -1.23 12.25
C GLN A 101 9.53 -0.77 11.53
N VAL A 102 9.48 -0.58 10.22
CA VAL A 102 10.62 -0.11 9.43
C VAL A 102 11.10 1.27 9.89
N LYS A 103 10.18 2.22 10.14
CA LYS A 103 10.51 3.54 10.70
C LYS A 103 11.11 3.44 12.10
N GLN A 104 10.53 2.62 12.97
CA GLN A 104 11.03 2.45 14.34
C GLN A 104 12.46 1.90 14.33
N TYR A 105 12.74 0.92 13.47
CA TYR A 105 14.07 0.36 13.32
C TYR A 105 15.06 1.35 12.71
N ALA A 106 14.64 2.17 11.74
CA ALA A 106 15.46 3.25 11.19
C ALA A 106 15.81 4.30 12.25
N LYS A 107 14.86 4.70 13.08
CA LYS A 107 15.09 5.63 14.20
C LYS A 107 16.06 5.05 15.23
N SER A 108 15.90 3.79 15.62
CA SER A 108 16.78 3.15 16.60
C SER A 108 18.22 2.99 16.11
N HIS A 109 18.43 2.94 14.79
CA HIS A 109 19.75 2.83 14.17
C HIS A 109 20.25 4.14 13.56
N SER A 110 19.64 5.28 13.91
CA SER A 110 20.04 6.62 13.44
C SER A 110 20.08 6.78 11.92
N VAL A 111 19.28 6.01 11.18
CA VAL A 111 19.10 6.21 9.74
C VAL A 111 18.21 7.44 9.56
N LYS A 112 18.73 8.44 8.85
CA LYS A 112 17.98 9.65 8.53
C LYS A 112 16.80 9.27 7.64
N ILE A 113 15.58 9.50 8.11
CA ILE A 113 14.32 9.27 7.38
C ILE A 113 13.39 10.48 7.39
N SER A 114 13.81 11.61 7.96
CA SER A 114 12.98 12.80 8.14
C SER A 114 12.41 13.35 6.83
N ASP A 115 13.16 13.23 5.75
CA ASP A 115 12.74 13.60 4.40
C ASP A 115 11.63 12.68 3.88
N LEU A 116 11.72 11.38 4.14
CA LEU A 116 10.70 10.40 3.79
C LEU A 116 9.43 10.52 4.65
N GLU A 117 9.58 10.88 5.93
CA GLU A 117 8.44 11.18 6.81
C GLU A 117 7.67 12.43 6.32
N ARG A 118 8.39 13.44 5.83
CA ARG A 118 7.76 14.61 5.21
C ARG A 118 7.04 14.24 3.90
N GLU A 119 7.68 13.44 3.05
CA GLU A 119 7.08 12.98 1.80
C GLU A 119 5.81 12.16 2.03
N GLU A 120 5.80 11.27 3.04
CA GLU A 120 4.59 10.55 3.44
C GLU A 120 3.45 11.48 3.84
N GLN A 121 3.74 12.55 4.59
CA GLN A 121 2.75 13.55 4.98
C GLN A 121 2.20 14.31 3.77
N GLU A 122 3.07 14.70 2.84
CA GLU A 122 2.67 15.35 1.59
C GLU A 122 1.77 14.45 0.74
N LEU A 123 2.11 13.16 0.62
CA LEU A 123 1.28 12.18 -0.09
C LEU A 123 -0.08 12.03 0.58
N LYS A 124 -0.12 11.96 1.91
CA LYS A 124 -1.38 11.90 2.67
C LYS A 124 -2.25 13.14 2.42
N GLN A 125 -1.67 14.33 2.47
CA GLN A 125 -2.39 15.59 2.21
C GLN A 125 -2.92 15.65 0.77
N LYS A 126 -2.12 15.24 -0.22
CA LYS A 126 -2.54 15.17 -1.63
C LYS A 126 -3.75 14.25 -1.81
N ARG A 127 -3.74 13.06 -1.21
CA ARG A 127 -4.88 12.14 -1.24
C ARG A 127 -6.14 12.73 -0.61
N GLU A 128 -6.01 13.35 0.56
CA GLU A 128 -7.15 13.97 1.26
C GLU A 128 -7.74 15.13 0.46
N ALA A 129 -6.89 15.96 -0.15
CA ALA A 129 -7.32 17.05 -1.03
C ALA A 129 -8.03 16.54 -2.30
N GLU A 130 -7.52 15.48 -2.94
CA GLU A 130 -8.19 14.85 -4.08
C GLU A 130 -9.56 14.26 -3.72
N HIS A 131 -9.67 13.65 -2.53
CA HIS A 131 -10.92 13.11 -2.04
C HIS A 131 -11.96 14.20 -1.76
N GLN A 132 -11.54 15.30 -1.13
CA GLN A 132 -12.41 16.47 -0.90
C GLN A 132 -12.89 17.09 -2.22
N LYS A 133 -12.00 17.28 -3.21
CA LYS A 133 -12.37 17.79 -4.54
C LYS A 133 -13.41 16.91 -5.24
N LYS A 134 -13.25 15.58 -5.16
CA LYS A 134 -14.20 14.63 -5.77
C LYS A 134 -15.56 14.63 -5.06
N ASN A 135 -15.60 14.88 -3.76
CA ASN A 135 -16.85 14.96 -3.00
C ASN A 135 -17.59 16.28 -3.16
N MET A 136 -16.93 17.37 -3.56
CA MET A 136 -17.59 18.66 -3.88
C MET A 136 -18.11 18.76 -5.32
N GLN A 137 -17.79 17.80 -6.19
CA GLN A 137 -18.23 17.77 -7.60
C GLN A 137 -19.52 16.95 -7.83
N PHE A 138 -20.17 16.46 -6.78
CA PHE A 138 -21.45 15.75 -6.81
C PHE A 138 -22.43 16.39 -5.84
#